data_AF-R5IDH8-F1
#
_entry.id   AF-R5IDH8-F1
#
_cell.length_a   1.000
_cell.length_b   1.000
_cell.length_c   1.000
_cell.angle_alpha   90.00
_cell.angle_beta   90.00
_cell.angle_gamma   90.00
#
_symmetry.space_group_name_H-M   'P 1'
#
loop_
_entity.id
_entity.type
_entity.pdbx_description
1 polymer ?
#
loop_
_entity_poly.entity_id
_entity_poly.type
_entity_poly.pdbx_seq_one_letter_code
_entity_poly.pdbx_strand_id
1 'polypeptide(L)'
;MKKVLIFPAPFLIKNPTADQQTEYMISLLMEEMAMEGIGDFIEVNTLNKSDYHEEIRKIIAERKPDWVIAAGESATACIGLHGIKKILVNPIVTFDDLNNVPGYARQHTYGFFGALPQQQKSYELFQSVYPNATWYVNAPNLSLIDIKDISILIISDKSNE
;
A
#
# COMPACT_ATOMS: atom_id res chain seq x y z
N MET A 1 13.43 5.93 16.02
CA MET A 1 12.84 4.89 15.16
C MET A 1 11.91 5.61 14.20
N LYS A 2 11.96 5.34 12.88
CA LYS A 2 11.09 6.01 11.90
C LYS A 2 9.62 5.64 12.21
N LYS A 3 8.71 6.61 12.16
CA LYS A 3 7.28 6.37 12.37
C LYS A 3 6.67 5.81 11.09
N VAL A 4 6.31 4.54 11.11
CA VAL A 4 5.71 3.84 9.97
C VAL A 4 4.26 3.51 10.30
N LEU A 5 3.33 3.83 9.39
CA LEU A 5 1.97 3.30 9.45
C LEU A 5 1.78 2.25 8.37
N ILE A 6 1.08 1.17 8.72
CA ILE A 6 0.85 0.04 7.84
C ILE A 6 -0.66 -0.12 7.66
N PHE A 7 -1.15 -0.01 6.43
CA PHE A 7 -2.55 -0.16 6.08
C PHE A 7 -2.74 -1.42 5.21
N PRO A 8 -3.27 -2.52 5.76
CA PRO A 8 -3.54 -3.73 4.99
C PRO A 8 -4.61 -3.50 3.92
N ALA A 9 -4.76 -4.44 3.00
CA ALA A 9 -5.84 -4.38 2.02
C ALA A 9 -7.19 -4.55 2.73
N PRO A 10 -8.19 -3.69 2.48
CA PRO A 10 -9.47 -3.78 3.17
C PRO A 10 -10.34 -4.90 2.64
N PHE A 11 -11.25 -5.36 3.50
CA PHE A 11 -12.30 -6.29 3.12
C PHE A 11 -13.48 -5.59 2.43
N LEU A 12 -13.48 -5.57 1.09
CA LEU A 12 -14.48 -4.85 0.29
C LEU A 12 -15.52 -5.76 -0.41
N ILE A 13 -15.60 -7.04 -0.01
CA ILE A 13 -16.56 -7.99 -0.59
C ILE A 13 -17.97 -7.67 -0.11
N LYS A 14 -18.88 -7.37 -1.05
CA LYS A 14 -20.31 -7.19 -0.75
C LYS A 14 -20.97 -8.54 -0.50
N ASN A 15 -21.67 -8.69 0.61
CA ASN A 15 -22.35 -9.93 1.02
C ASN A 15 -21.41 -11.15 1.02
N PRO A 16 -20.34 -11.13 1.83
CA PRO A 16 -19.34 -12.17 1.86
C PRO A 16 -19.93 -13.50 2.40
N THR A 17 -19.36 -14.61 1.98
CA THR A 17 -19.58 -15.90 2.65
C THR A 17 -18.79 -15.96 3.96
N ALA A 18 -19.17 -16.87 4.87
CA ALA A 18 -18.41 -17.12 6.10
C ALA A 18 -16.97 -17.55 5.81
N ASP A 19 -16.76 -18.32 4.74
CA ASP A 19 -15.43 -18.75 4.31
C ASP A 19 -14.58 -17.55 3.86
N GLN A 20 -15.15 -16.63 3.08
CA GLN A 20 -14.45 -15.41 2.64
C GLN A 20 -14.09 -14.48 3.81
N GLN A 21 -14.98 -14.36 4.80
CA GLN A 21 -14.68 -13.60 6.02
C GLN A 21 -13.54 -14.27 6.80
N THR A 22 -13.60 -15.59 6.95
CA THR A 22 -12.59 -16.36 7.68
C THR A 22 -11.23 -16.27 7.00
N GLU A 23 -11.18 -16.42 5.68
CA GLU A 23 -9.97 -16.28 4.88
C GLU A 23 -9.35 -14.88 5.02
N TYR A 24 -10.16 -13.83 4.94
CA TYR A 24 -9.69 -12.46 5.17
C TYR A 24 -9.12 -12.27 6.57
N MET A 25 -9.85 -12.69 7.61
CA MET A 25 -9.40 -12.52 9.00
C MET A 25 -8.10 -13.27 9.28
N ILE A 26 -7.95 -14.49 8.74
CA ILE A 26 -6.70 -15.26 8.85
C ILE A 26 -5.57 -14.55 8.13
N SER A 27 -5.80 -14.08 6.90
CA SER A 27 -4.79 -13.35 6.13
C SER A 27 -4.35 -12.07 6.84
N LEU A 28 -5.30 -11.30 7.37
CA LEU A 28 -5.05 -10.07 8.09
C LEU A 28 -4.17 -10.31 9.33
N LEU A 29 -4.52 -11.33 10.13
CA LEU A 29 -3.74 -11.71 11.31
C LEU A 29 -2.31 -12.13 10.93
N MET A 30 -2.14 -12.89 9.85
CA MET A 30 -0.82 -13.30 9.36
C MET A 30 0.01 -12.10 8.89
N GLU A 31 -0.61 -11.14 8.20
CA GLU A 31 0.05 -9.89 7.79
C GLU A 31 0.44 -9.04 9.01
N GLU A 32 -0.44 -8.88 9.99
CA GLU A 32 -0.16 -8.14 11.22
C GLU A 32 1.04 -8.73 11.97
N MET A 33 1.04 -10.06 12.17
CA MET A 33 2.14 -10.77 12.82
C MET A 33 3.45 -10.67 12.01
N ALA A 34 3.38 -10.80 10.69
CA ALA A 34 4.57 -10.69 9.84
C ALA A 34 5.17 -9.28 9.86
N MET A 35 4.33 -8.24 9.94
CA MET A 35 4.75 -6.84 9.93
C MET A 35 5.08 -6.30 11.34
N GLU A 36 4.98 -7.13 12.38
CA GLU A 36 5.33 -6.78 13.74
C GLU A 36 6.76 -6.21 13.82
N GLY A 37 6.90 -5.09 14.53
CA GLY A 37 8.18 -4.38 14.72
C GLY A 37 8.59 -3.46 13.57
N ILE A 38 7.85 -3.41 12.46
CA ILE A 38 8.10 -2.47 11.35
C ILE A 38 7.37 -1.15 11.57
N GLY A 39 6.10 -1.20 11.98
CA GLY A 39 5.25 -0.02 12.12
C GLY A 39 3.91 -0.33 12.80
N ASP A 40 3.12 0.72 13.00
CA ASP A 40 1.77 0.59 13.56
C ASP A 40 0.83 0.03 12.49
N PHE A 41 0.29 -1.16 12.73
CA PHE A 41 -0.71 -1.78 11.87
C PHE A 41 -2.09 -1.17 12.13
N ILE A 42 -2.73 -0.62 11.09
CA ILE A 42 -3.99 0.10 11.19
C ILE A 42 -4.99 -0.50 10.22
N GLU A 43 -5.91 -1.30 10.75
CA GLU A 43 -7.12 -1.67 10.03
C GLU A 43 -8.11 -0.49 10.04
N VAL A 44 -8.64 -0.16 8.86
CA VAL A 44 -9.67 0.86 8.72
C VAL A 44 -11.00 0.15 8.42
N ASN A 45 -11.90 0.15 9.39
CA ASN A 45 -13.14 -0.62 9.35
C ASN A 45 -14.32 0.23 8.88
N THR A 46 -14.32 0.60 7.59
CA THR A 46 -15.45 1.27 6.92
C THR A 46 -15.88 0.51 5.65
N LEU A 47 -17.20 0.36 5.48
CA LEU A 47 -17.82 -0.39 4.38
C LEU A 47 -17.90 0.41 3.07
N ASN A 48 -17.67 1.74 3.10
CA ASN A 48 -17.75 2.60 1.94
C ASN A 48 -16.36 3.04 1.47
N LYS A 49 -16.04 2.80 0.19
CA LYS A 49 -14.75 3.14 -0.43
C LYS A 49 -14.40 4.63 -0.36
N SER A 50 -15.36 5.53 -0.55
CA SER A 50 -15.07 6.98 -0.49
C SER A 50 -14.66 7.38 0.92
N ASP A 51 -15.37 6.84 1.91
CA ASP A 51 -15.13 7.13 3.31
C ASP A 51 -13.81 6.48 3.76
N TYR A 52 -13.46 5.34 3.16
CA TYR A 52 -12.19 4.64 3.35
C TYR A 52 -10.97 5.48 2.96
N HIS A 53 -10.99 6.08 1.76
CA HIS A 53 -9.90 6.91 1.28
C HIS A 53 -9.70 8.15 2.17
N GLU A 54 -10.79 8.83 2.50
CA GLU A 54 -10.74 10.00 3.37
C GLU A 54 -10.26 9.66 4.78
N GLU A 55 -10.66 8.51 5.32
CA GLU A 55 -10.24 8.07 6.66
C GLU A 55 -8.75 7.75 6.72
N ILE A 56 -8.20 7.03 5.74
CA ILE A 56 -6.74 6.80 5.64
C ILE A 56 -5.99 8.13 5.58
N ARG A 57 -6.44 9.05 4.72
CA ARG A 57 -5.78 10.34 4.54
C ARG A 57 -5.82 11.17 5.82
N LYS A 58 -6.96 11.15 6.54
CA LYS A 58 -7.11 11.79 7.84
C LYS A 58 -6.14 11.22 8.86
N ILE A 59 -6.05 9.90 8.99
CA ILE A 59 -5.13 9.22 9.92
C ILE A 59 -3.68 9.61 9.61
N ILE A 60 -3.28 9.64 8.33
CA ILE A 60 -1.93 10.04 7.92
C ILE A 60 -1.66 11.51 8.26
N ALA A 61 -2.61 12.41 7.99
CA ALA A 61 -2.48 13.83 8.30
C ALA A 61 -2.37 14.11 9.80
N GLU A 62 -3.12 13.38 10.62
CA GLU A 62 -3.10 13.48 12.08
C GLU A 62 -1.82 12.90 12.68
N ARG A 63 -1.43 11.70 12.23
CA ARG A 63 -0.29 10.97 12.80
C ARG A 63 1.05 11.43 12.23
N LYS A 64 1.09 12.03 11.04
CA LYS A 64 2.30 12.53 10.36
C LYS A 64 3.46 11.52 10.38
N PRO A 65 3.27 10.32 9.81
CA PRO A 65 4.33 9.33 9.79
C PRO A 65 5.44 9.69 8.79
N ASP A 66 6.63 9.14 9.00
CA ASP A 66 7.74 9.23 8.07
C ASP A 66 7.50 8.37 6.83
N TRP A 67 6.86 7.21 7.03
CA TRP A 67 6.54 6.23 6.00
C TRP A 67 5.13 5.70 6.11
N VAL A 68 4.56 5.38 4.96
CA VAL A 68 3.34 4.58 4.83
C VAL A 68 3.64 3.32 4.03
N ILE A 69 3.25 2.17 4.56
CA ILE A 69 3.14 0.92 3.82
C ILE A 69 1.65 0.65 3.64
N ALA A 70 1.19 0.40 2.43
CA ALA A 70 -0.23 0.15 2.19
C ALA A 70 -0.44 -0.90 1.10
N ALA A 71 -1.51 -1.68 1.22
CA ALA A 71 -1.87 -2.72 0.26
C ALA A 71 -3.27 -2.53 -0.34
N GLY A 72 -3.44 -2.93 -1.61
CA GLY A 72 -4.72 -2.93 -2.31
C GLY A 72 -5.36 -1.54 -2.38
N GLU A 73 -6.63 -1.44 -1.98
CA GLU A 73 -7.36 -0.17 -1.97
C GLU A 73 -6.75 0.87 -1.02
N SER A 74 -6.10 0.44 0.08
CA SER A 74 -5.33 1.33 0.96
C SER A 74 -4.16 1.96 0.23
N ALA A 75 -3.49 1.16 -0.61
CA ALA A 75 -2.40 1.64 -1.44
C ALA A 75 -2.91 2.67 -2.45
N THR A 76 -4.06 2.41 -3.09
CA THR A 76 -4.74 3.35 -3.98
C THR A 76 -5.04 4.68 -3.29
N ALA A 77 -5.60 4.64 -2.08
CA ALA A 77 -5.92 5.85 -1.30
C ALA A 77 -4.69 6.75 -1.04
N CYS A 78 -3.50 6.15 -1.01
CA CYS A 78 -2.23 6.80 -0.71
C CYS A 78 -1.49 7.35 -1.94
N ILE A 79 -1.89 7.02 -3.17
CA ILE A 79 -1.12 7.44 -4.38
C ILE A 79 -1.00 8.96 -4.44
N GLY A 80 -2.13 9.67 -4.33
CA GLY A 80 -2.20 11.12 -4.41
C GLY A 80 -1.62 11.89 -3.20
N LEU A 81 -1.16 11.21 -2.16
CA LEU A 81 -0.58 11.87 -0.99
C LEU A 81 0.85 12.34 -1.27
N HIS A 82 1.04 13.64 -1.46
CA HIS A 82 2.36 14.22 -1.70
C HIS A 82 3.05 14.59 -0.38
N GLY A 83 4.40 14.52 -0.36
CA GLY A 83 5.21 14.90 0.81
C GLY A 83 5.45 13.78 1.83
N ILE A 84 4.97 12.57 1.56
CA ILE A 84 5.19 11.39 2.41
C ILE A 84 5.87 10.26 1.62
N LYS A 85 6.77 9.53 2.27
CA LYS A 85 7.46 8.36 1.71
C LYS A 85 6.54 7.15 1.78
N LYS A 86 6.46 6.37 0.70
CA LYS A 86 5.41 5.36 0.54
C LYS A 86 5.94 4.07 -0.07
N ILE A 87 5.42 2.96 0.43
CA ILE A 87 5.53 1.63 -0.14
C ILE A 87 4.10 1.14 -0.42
N LEU A 88 3.79 0.94 -1.69
CA LEU A 88 2.44 0.65 -2.17
C LEU A 88 2.41 -0.74 -2.82
N VAL A 89 1.59 -1.63 -2.28
CA VAL A 89 1.42 -3.00 -2.79
C VAL A 89 0.10 -3.11 -3.52
N ASN A 90 0.15 -3.50 -4.79
CA ASN A 90 -1.01 -3.65 -5.66
C ASN A 90 -2.00 -2.46 -5.67
N PRO A 91 -1.54 -1.20 -5.76
CA PRO A 91 -2.46 -0.08 -5.97
C PRO A 91 -3.15 -0.21 -7.33
N ILE A 92 -4.41 0.22 -7.40
CA ILE A 92 -5.09 0.47 -8.67
C ILE A 92 -4.71 1.88 -9.12
N VAL A 93 -4.12 2.01 -10.30
CA VAL A 93 -3.57 3.28 -10.78
C VAL A 93 -4.38 3.77 -11.97
N THR A 94 -4.81 5.03 -11.91
CA THR A 94 -5.46 5.73 -13.01
C THR A 94 -4.57 6.86 -13.54
N PHE A 95 -4.89 7.41 -14.71
CA PHE A 95 -4.15 8.55 -15.25
C PHE A 95 -4.23 9.79 -14.35
N ASP A 96 -5.36 10.00 -13.67
CA ASP A 96 -5.54 11.15 -12.78
C ASP A 96 -4.61 11.09 -11.57
N ASP A 97 -4.30 9.88 -11.08
CA ASP A 97 -3.35 9.65 -9.99
C ASP A 97 -1.90 10.04 -10.36
N LEU A 98 -1.61 10.17 -11.66
CA LEU A 98 -0.28 10.41 -12.21
C LEU A 98 -0.06 11.85 -12.68
N ASN A 99 -1.09 12.69 -12.58
CA ASN A 99 -1.01 14.09 -12.98
C ASN A 99 -0.26 14.94 -11.95
N ASN A 100 0.60 15.85 -12.42
CA ASN A 100 1.31 16.85 -11.60
C ASN A 100 2.12 16.29 -10.41
N VAL A 101 2.59 15.04 -10.49
CA VAL A 101 3.34 14.39 -9.40
C VAL A 101 4.67 15.13 -9.15
N PRO A 102 4.89 15.67 -7.94
CA PRO A 102 6.13 16.37 -7.60
C PRO A 102 7.36 15.45 -7.62
N GLY A 103 8.55 16.02 -7.88
CA GLY A 103 9.80 15.24 -7.93
C GLY A 103 10.09 14.43 -6.67
N TYR A 104 9.82 15.00 -5.48
CA TYR A 104 9.95 14.28 -4.21
C TYR A 104 9.07 13.03 -4.14
N ALA A 105 7.80 13.14 -4.56
CA ALA A 105 6.88 12.01 -4.56
C ALA A 105 7.32 10.92 -5.54
N ARG A 106 7.87 11.29 -6.71
CA ARG A 106 8.42 10.31 -7.67
C ARG A 106 9.54 9.50 -7.05
N GLN A 107 10.47 10.15 -6.36
CA GLN A 107 11.65 9.51 -5.78
C GLN A 107 11.36 8.65 -4.55
N HIS A 108 10.30 8.96 -3.80
CA HIS A 108 10.02 8.32 -2.51
C HIS A 108 8.72 7.52 -2.48
N THR A 109 8.17 7.17 -3.64
CA THR A 109 7.05 6.24 -3.75
C THR A 109 7.53 4.97 -4.43
N TYR A 110 7.44 3.86 -3.72
CA TYR A 110 7.78 2.52 -4.19
C TYR A 110 6.48 1.77 -4.50
N GLY A 111 6.40 1.16 -5.68
CA GLY A 111 5.24 0.39 -6.12
C GLY A 111 5.61 -1.06 -6.39
N PHE A 112 4.91 -1.98 -5.72
CA PHE A 112 5.09 -3.42 -5.84
C PHE A 112 3.81 -4.05 -6.39
N PHE A 113 3.92 -4.77 -7.50
CA PHE A 113 2.76 -5.28 -8.23
C PHE A 113 2.86 -6.78 -8.43
N GLY A 114 1.77 -7.50 -8.18
CA GLY A 114 1.63 -8.91 -8.48
C GLY A 114 1.32 -9.20 -9.94
N ALA A 115 1.04 -10.46 -10.24
CA ALA A 115 0.86 -10.98 -11.59
C ALA A 115 -0.59 -11.02 -12.10
N LEU A 116 -1.57 -10.48 -11.37
CA LEU A 116 -2.95 -10.44 -11.89
C LEU A 116 -3.07 -9.41 -13.04
N PRO A 117 -3.96 -9.64 -14.03
CA PRO A 117 -4.08 -8.76 -15.19
C PRO A 117 -4.35 -7.27 -14.86
N GLN A 118 -5.09 -6.99 -13.79
CA GLN A 118 -5.36 -5.62 -13.34
C GLN A 118 -4.13 -4.95 -12.71
N GLN A 119 -3.29 -5.74 -12.03
CA GLN A 119 -2.05 -5.27 -11.42
C GLN A 119 -1.00 -4.98 -12.50
N GLN A 120 -0.93 -5.79 -13.57
CA GLN A 120 -0.05 -5.51 -14.70
C GLN A 120 -0.37 -4.14 -15.34
N LYS A 121 -1.65 -3.86 -15.62
CA LYS A 121 -2.06 -2.55 -16.16
C LYS A 121 -1.68 -1.40 -15.23
N SER A 122 -1.91 -1.59 -13.93
CA SER A 122 -1.58 -0.58 -12.92
C SER A 122 -0.06 -0.37 -12.82
N TYR A 123 0.73 -1.44 -12.91
CA TYR A 123 2.19 -1.39 -12.98
C TYR A 123 2.67 -0.59 -14.19
N GLU A 124 2.13 -0.88 -15.38
CA GLU A 124 2.49 -0.21 -16.63
C GLU A 124 2.23 1.31 -16.55
N LEU A 125 1.11 1.71 -15.96
CA LEU A 125 0.82 3.12 -15.69
C LEU A 125 1.77 3.68 -14.63
N PHE A 126 1.93 3.01 -13.50
CA PHE A 126 2.73 3.49 -12.38
C PHE A 126 4.20 3.75 -12.77
N GLN A 127 4.83 2.80 -13.49
CA GLN A 127 6.23 2.90 -13.88
C GLN A 127 6.50 4.05 -14.87
N SER A 128 5.46 4.60 -15.52
CA SER A 128 5.62 5.75 -16.42
C SER A 128 5.99 7.04 -15.66
N VAL A 129 5.72 7.09 -14.35
CA VAL A 129 5.96 8.26 -13.50
C VAL A 129 6.89 7.97 -12.32
N TYR A 130 6.76 6.80 -11.71
CA TYR A 130 7.52 6.42 -10.52
C TYR A 130 8.64 5.45 -10.89
N PRO A 131 9.92 5.83 -10.70
CA PRO A 131 11.06 4.97 -11.06
C PRO A 131 11.17 3.72 -10.18
N ASN A 132 10.64 3.75 -8.96
CA ASN A 132 10.76 2.65 -8.00
C ASN A 132 9.56 1.68 -8.11
N ALA A 133 9.37 1.11 -9.30
CA ALA A 133 8.30 0.16 -9.56
C ALA A 133 8.87 -1.25 -9.78
N THR A 134 8.25 -2.27 -9.20
CA THR A 134 8.66 -3.68 -9.40
C THR A 134 7.45 -4.56 -9.64
N TRP A 135 7.57 -5.43 -10.64
CA TRP A 135 6.56 -6.40 -11.00
C TRP A 135 6.99 -7.83 -10.65
N TYR A 136 6.18 -8.53 -9.86
CA TYR A 136 6.41 -9.88 -9.37
C TYR A 136 5.64 -10.87 -10.25
N VAL A 137 6.25 -11.23 -11.39
CA VAL A 137 5.65 -12.09 -12.42
C VAL A 137 5.14 -13.44 -11.89
N ASN A 138 5.75 -13.96 -10.81
CA ASN A 138 5.41 -15.26 -10.23
C ASN A 138 4.55 -15.16 -8.96
N ALA A 139 4.10 -13.96 -8.56
CA ALA A 139 3.29 -13.75 -7.36
C ALA A 139 1.96 -13.05 -7.73
N PRO A 140 0.92 -13.81 -8.16
CA PRO A 140 -0.38 -13.22 -8.48
C PRO A 140 -1.01 -12.51 -7.27
N ASN A 141 -0.90 -13.10 -6.08
CA ASN A 141 -1.48 -12.56 -4.86
C ASN A 141 -0.40 -11.93 -3.97
N LEU A 142 0.40 -11.01 -4.51
CA LEU A 142 1.46 -10.33 -3.76
C LEU A 142 0.86 -9.62 -2.52
N SER A 143 1.39 -9.92 -1.35
CA SER A 143 0.90 -9.46 -0.03
C SER A 143 1.94 -8.59 0.70
N LEU A 144 1.58 -8.07 1.87
CA LEU A 144 2.54 -7.36 2.73
C LEU A 144 3.69 -8.26 3.21
N ILE A 145 3.41 -9.55 3.42
CA ILE A 145 4.39 -10.54 3.88
C ILE A 145 5.52 -10.68 2.85
N ASP A 146 5.16 -10.77 1.57
CA ASP A 146 6.10 -11.00 0.47
C ASP A 146 7.10 -9.85 0.28
N ILE A 147 6.72 -8.64 0.68
CA ILE A 147 7.53 -7.42 0.55
C ILE A 147 8.12 -6.94 1.87
N LYS A 148 8.00 -7.73 2.94
CA LYS A 148 8.50 -7.37 4.27
C LYS A 148 9.98 -6.98 4.26
N ASP A 149 10.83 -7.89 3.79
CA ASP A 149 12.28 -7.72 3.88
C ASP A 149 12.76 -6.53 3.04
N ILE A 150 12.23 -6.38 1.82
CA ILE A 150 12.56 -5.24 0.96
C ILE A 150 12.05 -3.92 1.55
N SER A 151 10.91 -3.93 2.25
CA SER A 151 10.39 -2.74 2.93
C SER A 151 11.31 -2.30 4.06
N ILE A 152 11.83 -3.24 4.85
CA ILE A 152 12.80 -2.95 5.91
C ILE A 152 14.06 -2.31 5.31
N LEU A 153 14.57 -2.86 4.20
CA LEU A 153 15.74 -2.32 3.51
C LEU A 153 15.50 -0.90 3.01
N ILE A 154 14.37 -0.64 2.33
CA ILE A 154 14.02 0.69 1.82
C ILE A 154 13.89 1.70 2.96
N ILE A 155 13.19 1.34 4.04
CA ILE A 155 12.95 2.22 5.18
C ILE A 155 14.25 2.52 5.93
N SER A 156 15.15 1.54 6.01
CA SER A 156 16.42 1.67 6.74
C SER A 156 17.54 2.35 5.93
N ASP A 157 17.35 2.50 4.61
CA ASP A 157 18.34 3.16 3.77
C ASP A 157 18.46 4.66 4.13
N LYS A 158 19.70 5.09 4.35
CA LYS A 158 20.07 6.47 4.66
C LYS A 158 19.97 7.39 3.44
N SER A 159 20.00 6.85 2.23
CA SER A 159 19.74 7.61 1.01
C SER A 159 18.30 8.12 0.93
N ASN A 160 17.40 7.49 1.71
CA ASN A 160 16.00 7.85 1.85
C ASN A 160 15.73 8.67 3.13
N GLU A 161 16.68 9.48 3.60
CA GLU A 161 16.47 10.51 4.63
C GLU A 161 16.22 11.87 3.99
#